data_AF-A0A6H5K541-F1
#
_entry.id   AF-A0A6H5K541-F1
#
_cell.length_a   1.000
_cell.length_b   1.000
_cell.length_c   1.000
_cell.angle_alpha   90.00
_cell.angle_beta   90.00
_cell.angle_gamma   90.00
#
_symmetry.space_group_name_H-M   'P 1'
#
loop_
_entity.id
_entity.type
_entity.pdbx_description
1 polymer ?
#
loop_
_entity_poly.entity_id
_entity_poly.type
_entity_poly.pdbx_seq_one_letter_code
_entity_poly.pdbx_strand_id
1 'polypeptide(L)'
;MEDGSIEIVRSQRGVQQGCNLGGFGFSVGLLDTMKEFNDKPPVPGAKLIGYVDDLQVHLPPGLARNIQAIATVTNWIQDHLLQKGIELSLPKSKVLFPEGFFFSSLTNDEQRDLTKTGLSVAEGGMAIVGVPVGTECFQRSFVTNFARGNPAELIRRLSTLDDPQASYQLLRLSGVPRLFHLLRTIAPSITNTAAREHDNLMIWAVSKIVLGKMANTVGIPTVEEVRANPEKSEVDFFKDSARAQVHLPIREGGLGITSSVLIRESAFVAGQALVFSKISSD
;
A
#
# COMPACT_ATOMS: atom_id res chain seq x y z
N MET A 1 -36.92 -21.74 -16.60
CA MET A 1 -36.66 -21.69 -15.14
C MET A 1 -37.84 -20.95 -14.54
N GLU A 2 -38.90 -21.66 -14.13
CA GLU A 2 -40.27 -21.10 -14.11
C GLU A 2 -41.15 -21.56 -12.92
N ASP A 3 -40.61 -22.28 -11.94
CA ASP A 3 -41.38 -22.80 -10.80
C ASP A 3 -41.31 -21.92 -9.52
N GLY A 4 -40.35 -20.99 -9.46
CA GLY A 4 -40.13 -20.12 -8.30
C GLY A 4 -39.58 -20.84 -7.05
N SER A 5 -38.99 -22.03 -7.21
CA SER A 5 -38.44 -22.80 -6.08
C SER A 5 -37.19 -22.13 -5.49
N ILE A 6 -37.00 -22.28 -4.17
CA ILE A 6 -35.86 -21.70 -3.43
C ILE A 6 -34.83 -22.80 -3.16
N GLU A 7 -33.72 -22.80 -3.92
CA GLU A 7 -32.57 -23.65 -3.63
C GLU A 7 -31.67 -23.01 -2.56
N ILE A 8 -31.40 -23.74 -1.47
CA ILE A 8 -30.58 -23.25 -0.35
C ILE A 8 -29.14 -23.80 -0.50
N VAL A 9 -28.30 -23.05 -1.22
CA VAL A 9 -26.86 -23.33 -1.32
C VAL A 9 -26.17 -23.01 0.01
N ARG A 10 -25.79 -24.05 0.76
CA ARG A 10 -25.10 -23.92 2.06
C ARG A 10 -23.59 -23.79 1.87
N SER A 11 -22.97 -22.78 2.47
CA SER A 11 -21.50 -22.72 2.58
C SER A 11 -20.98 -23.85 3.47
N GLN A 12 -19.96 -24.58 3.00
CA GLN A 12 -19.33 -25.69 3.72
C GLN A 12 -17.87 -25.42 4.13
N ARG A 13 -17.23 -24.41 3.53
CA ARG A 13 -15.85 -23.98 3.84
C ARG A 13 -15.72 -22.46 3.67
N GLY A 14 -14.83 -21.85 4.44
CA GLY A 14 -14.61 -20.41 4.45
C GLY A 14 -15.72 -19.62 5.15
N VAL A 15 -15.57 -18.30 5.17
CA VAL A 15 -16.51 -17.35 5.80
C VAL A 15 -16.93 -16.30 4.77
N GLN A 16 -18.18 -15.84 4.82
CA GLN A 16 -18.67 -14.81 3.89
C GLN A 16 -17.87 -13.50 4.05
N GLN A 17 -17.51 -12.88 2.93
CA GLN A 17 -16.89 -11.55 2.94
C GLN A 17 -17.85 -10.53 3.55
N GLY A 18 -17.33 -9.64 4.41
CA GLY A 18 -18.14 -8.75 5.24
C GLY A 18 -18.62 -9.36 6.57
N CYS A 19 -18.35 -10.64 6.85
CA CYS A 19 -18.58 -11.20 8.19
C CYS A 19 -17.60 -10.61 9.21
N ASN A 20 -18.12 -9.92 10.22
CA ASN A 20 -17.34 -9.26 11.29
C ASN A 20 -16.32 -10.17 12.00
N LEU A 21 -16.57 -11.48 12.06
CA LEU A 21 -15.69 -12.46 12.71
C LEU A 21 -14.83 -13.26 11.70
N GLY A 22 -15.00 -13.06 10.39
CA GLY A 22 -14.33 -13.87 9.37
C GLY A 22 -12.80 -13.75 9.40
N GLY A 23 -12.28 -12.52 9.41
CA GLY A 23 -10.84 -12.26 9.50
C GLY A 23 -10.23 -12.70 10.85
N PHE A 24 -11.00 -12.61 11.94
CA PHE A 24 -10.58 -13.12 13.25
C PHE A 24 -10.47 -14.65 13.25
N GLY A 25 -11.52 -15.36 12.80
CA GLY A 25 -11.53 -16.82 12.74
C GLY A 25 -10.43 -17.38 11.81
N PHE A 26 -10.17 -16.73 10.68
CA PHE A 26 -9.05 -17.08 9.80
C PHE A 26 -7.70 -16.88 10.49
N SER A 27 -7.49 -15.74 11.16
CA SER A 27 -6.25 -15.46 11.90
C SER A 27 -6.02 -16.46 13.05
N VAL A 28 -7.09 -16.88 13.75
CA VAL A 28 -7.03 -17.94 14.78
C VAL A 28 -6.65 -19.28 14.15
N GLY A 29 -7.18 -19.61 12.97
CA GLY A 29 -6.80 -20.84 12.25
C GLY A 29 -5.31 -20.90 11.88
N LEU A 30 -4.72 -19.76 11.49
CA LEU A 30 -3.29 -19.63 11.19
C LEU A 30 -2.39 -19.64 12.44
N LEU A 31 -2.89 -19.13 13.58
CA LEU A 31 -2.10 -18.78 14.75
C LEU A 31 -1.13 -19.89 15.21
N ASP A 32 -1.59 -21.13 15.29
CA ASP A 32 -0.74 -22.22 15.81
C ASP A 32 0.35 -22.63 14.81
N THR A 33 0.09 -22.51 13.50
CA THR A 33 1.10 -22.75 12.46
C THR A 33 2.16 -21.64 12.48
N MET A 34 1.74 -20.40 12.74
CA MET A 34 2.67 -19.27 12.90
C MET A 34 3.50 -19.36 14.18
N LYS A 35 2.93 -19.88 15.29
CA LYS A 35 3.71 -20.18 16.50
C LYS A 35 4.70 -21.30 16.25
N GLU A 36 4.25 -22.43 15.71
CA GLU A 36 5.10 -23.61 15.46
C GLU A 36 6.29 -23.26 14.56
N PHE A 37 6.08 -22.47 13.50
CA PHE A 37 7.19 -21.97 12.67
C PHE A 37 8.17 -21.11 13.47
N ASN A 38 7.72 -20.20 14.32
CA ASN A 38 8.63 -19.29 15.04
C ASN A 38 9.30 -19.96 16.26
N ASP A 39 8.64 -20.92 16.90
CA ASP A 39 9.20 -21.70 18.01
C ASP A 39 10.20 -22.76 17.52
N LYS A 40 9.97 -23.34 16.33
CA LYS A 40 10.76 -24.43 15.74
C LYS A 40 10.87 -24.28 14.21
N PRO A 41 11.55 -23.25 13.69
CA PRO A 41 11.58 -22.98 12.27
C PRO A 41 12.28 -24.11 11.51
N PRO A 42 11.74 -24.54 10.34
CA PRO A 42 12.34 -25.62 9.53
C PRO A 42 13.69 -25.23 8.90
N VAL A 43 14.07 -23.95 9.00
CA VAL A 43 15.40 -23.42 8.73
C VAL A 43 15.84 -22.60 9.95
N PRO A 44 16.95 -22.92 10.64
CA PRO A 44 17.38 -22.20 11.84
C PRO A 44 17.49 -20.68 11.62
N GLY A 45 16.88 -19.91 12.52
CA GLY A 45 16.88 -18.44 12.46
C GLY A 45 15.91 -17.81 11.45
N ALA A 46 15.08 -18.60 10.75
CA ALA A 46 13.97 -18.05 9.98
C ALA A 46 12.83 -17.56 10.90
N LYS A 47 12.17 -16.46 10.53
CA LYS A 47 10.97 -15.94 11.21
C LYS A 47 9.79 -15.85 10.23
N LEU A 48 8.59 -16.20 10.69
CA LEU A 48 7.34 -16.07 9.91
C LEU A 48 6.48 -14.93 10.50
N ILE A 49 6.27 -13.89 9.71
CA ILE A 49 5.43 -12.73 10.00
C ILE A 49 4.18 -12.82 9.13
N GLY A 50 3.06 -12.21 9.56
CA GLY A 50 1.85 -12.22 8.76
C GLY A 50 0.82 -11.17 9.17
N TYR A 51 0.03 -10.74 8.19
CA TYR A 51 -1.13 -9.88 8.34
C TYR A 51 -2.32 -10.51 7.60
N VAL A 52 -3.16 -11.22 8.36
CA VAL A 52 -4.25 -12.05 7.82
C VAL A 52 -3.69 -13.09 6.82
N ASP A 53 -3.91 -12.92 5.51
CA ASP A 53 -3.45 -13.82 4.45
C ASP A 53 -2.12 -13.40 3.79
N ASP A 54 -1.65 -12.17 4.02
CA ASP A 54 -0.33 -11.70 3.59
C ASP A 54 0.74 -12.23 4.57
N LEU A 55 1.39 -13.34 4.22
CA LEU A 55 2.42 -14.02 5.02
C LEU A 55 3.83 -13.80 4.44
N GLN A 56 4.81 -13.48 5.30
CA GLN A 56 6.20 -13.23 4.92
C GLN A 56 7.16 -14.11 5.73
N VAL A 57 8.03 -14.87 5.05
CA VAL A 57 9.15 -15.57 5.69
C VAL A 57 10.42 -14.74 5.54
N HIS A 58 11.07 -14.44 6.65
CA HIS A 58 12.37 -13.80 6.71
C HIS A 58 13.43 -14.87 7.01
N LEU A 59 14.32 -15.13 6.04
CA LEU A 59 15.50 -15.96 6.25
C LEU A 59 16.64 -15.13 6.88
N PRO A 60 17.53 -15.73 7.70
CA PRO A 60 18.67 -15.02 8.25
C PRO A 60 19.64 -14.59 7.13
N PRO A 61 20.43 -13.51 7.31
CA PRO A 61 21.22 -12.91 6.22
C PRO A 61 22.14 -13.89 5.46
N GLY A 62 22.76 -14.85 6.17
CA GLY A 62 23.63 -15.88 5.56
C GLY A 62 22.89 -16.92 4.70
N LEU A 63 21.56 -16.98 4.76
CA LEU A 63 20.71 -17.88 3.97
C LEU A 63 19.78 -17.13 2.99
N ALA A 64 19.87 -15.80 2.91
CA ALA A 64 18.94 -14.97 2.13
C ALA A 64 18.95 -15.21 0.59
N ARG A 65 19.94 -15.94 0.06
CA ARG A 65 19.99 -16.43 -1.34
C ARG A 65 19.85 -17.95 -1.48
N ASN A 66 19.78 -18.70 -0.37
CA ASN A 66 19.87 -20.16 -0.39
C ASN A 66 18.55 -20.79 -0.88
N ILE A 67 18.55 -21.29 -2.12
CA ILE A 67 17.36 -21.86 -2.76
C ILE A 67 16.82 -23.10 -2.01
N GLN A 68 17.68 -23.93 -1.42
CA GLN A 68 17.24 -25.07 -0.61
C GLN A 68 16.54 -24.60 0.68
N ALA A 69 17.03 -23.55 1.33
CA ALA A 69 16.35 -22.96 2.50
C ALA A 69 14.98 -22.38 2.11
N ILE A 70 14.89 -21.69 0.96
CA ILE A 70 13.64 -21.16 0.39
C ILE A 70 12.65 -22.29 0.10
N ALA A 71 13.09 -23.37 -0.56
CA ALA A 71 12.24 -24.54 -0.83
C ALA A 71 11.76 -25.20 0.48
N THR A 72 12.64 -25.38 1.46
CA THR A 72 12.31 -25.97 2.76
C THR A 72 11.24 -25.17 3.51
N VAL A 73 11.35 -23.83 3.61
CA VAL A 73 10.30 -23.02 4.27
C VAL A 73 9.00 -22.98 3.47
N THR A 74 9.08 -22.99 2.14
CA THR A 74 7.91 -22.93 1.24
C THR A 74 7.08 -24.20 1.33
N ASN A 75 7.73 -25.36 1.21
CA ASN A 75 7.07 -26.66 1.32
C ASN A 75 6.45 -26.85 2.71
N TRP A 76 7.19 -26.50 3.78
CA TRP A 76 6.67 -26.58 5.15
C TRP A 76 5.39 -25.75 5.31
N ILE A 77 5.38 -24.50 4.84
CA ILE A 77 4.17 -23.65 4.93
C ILE A 77 3.04 -24.22 4.08
N GLN A 78 3.33 -24.69 2.86
CA GLN A 78 2.32 -25.30 2.00
C GLN A 78 1.66 -26.51 2.67
N ASP A 79 2.45 -27.42 3.25
CA ASP A 79 1.95 -28.63 3.93
C ASP A 79 1.10 -28.29 5.16
N HIS A 80 1.56 -27.37 6.03
CA HIS A 80 0.86 -27.05 7.28
C HIS A 80 -0.39 -26.18 7.05
N LEU A 81 -0.44 -25.39 5.97
CA LEU A 81 -1.66 -24.70 5.53
C LEU A 81 -2.65 -25.68 4.88
N LEU A 82 -2.17 -26.60 4.04
CA LEU A 82 -3.01 -27.59 3.35
C LEU A 82 -3.69 -28.55 4.35
N GLN A 83 -2.99 -28.95 5.42
CA GLN A 83 -3.57 -29.69 6.56
C GLN A 83 -4.75 -28.96 7.22
N LYS A 84 -4.77 -27.63 7.17
CA LYS A 84 -5.86 -26.77 7.67
C LYS A 84 -6.89 -26.40 6.57
N GLY A 85 -6.76 -26.95 5.37
CA GLY A 85 -7.63 -26.67 4.24
C GLY A 85 -7.42 -25.29 3.60
N ILE A 86 -6.23 -24.70 3.78
CA ILE A 86 -5.82 -23.40 3.22
C ILE A 86 -4.81 -23.65 2.10
N GLU A 87 -5.12 -23.22 0.87
CA GLU A 87 -4.26 -23.43 -0.30
C GLU A 87 -3.35 -22.21 -0.54
N LEU A 88 -2.03 -22.43 -0.53
CA LEU A 88 -1.06 -21.37 -0.78
C LEU A 88 -0.98 -21.03 -2.28
N SER A 89 -1.22 -19.76 -2.64
CA SER A 89 -1.21 -19.30 -4.03
C SER A 89 0.22 -19.00 -4.52
N LEU A 90 1.01 -20.06 -4.74
CA LEU A 90 2.41 -19.98 -5.20
C LEU A 90 2.65 -19.00 -6.38
N PRO A 91 1.79 -18.90 -7.42
CA PRO A 91 1.97 -17.92 -8.50
C PRO A 91 1.83 -16.45 -8.10
N LYS A 92 1.29 -16.16 -6.91
CA LYS A 92 1.23 -14.82 -6.30
C LYS A 92 2.36 -14.61 -5.29
N SER A 93 2.81 -15.67 -4.61
CA SER A 93 3.94 -15.67 -3.69
C SER A 93 5.26 -15.37 -4.41
N LYS A 94 6.16 -14.65 -3.73
CA LYS A 94 7.43 -14.20 -4.32
C LYS A 94 8.60 -14.27 -3.36
N VAL A 95 9.80 -14.46 -3.92
CA VAL A 95 11.07 -14.27 -3.24
C VAL A 95 11.59 -12.86 -3.54
N LEU A 96 11.81 -12.05 -2.51
CA LEU A 96 12.60 -10.82 -2.62
C LEU A 96 14.01 -11.11 -2.10
N PHE A 97 14.98 -11.15 -3.02
CA PHE A 97 16.38 -11.24 -2.64
C PHE A 97 16.91 -9.88 -2.12
N PRO A 98 18.06 -9.87 -1.41
CA PRO A 98 18.76 -8.62 -1.09
C PRO A 98 19.15 -7.83 -2.36
N GLU A 99 19.62 -6.59 -2.20
CA GLU A 99 20.03 -5.78 -3.34
C GLU A 99 21.18 -6.43 -4.14
N GLY A 100 21.11 -6.32 -5.48
CA GLY A 100 21.95 -7.07 -6.42
C GLY A 100 21.60 -8.57 -6.57
N PHE A 101 20.54 -9.04 -5.89
CA PHE A 101 19.79 -10.29 -6.06
C PHE A 101 18.77 -10.28 -7.20
N PHE A 102 19.17 -10.68 -8.42
CA PHE A 102 18.27 -10.90 -9.55
C PHE A 102 18.19 -12.40 -9.88
N PHE A 103 17.10 -12.88 -10.51
CA PHE A 103 16.98 -14.28 -10.93
C PHE A 103 18.11 -14.71 -11.87
N SER A 104 18.55 -13.80 -12.75
CA SER A 104 19.70 -13.98 -13.65
C SER A 104 21.06 -14.10 -12.96
N SER A 105 21.14 -13.82 -11.65
CA SER A 105 22.35 -13.98 -10.84
C SER A 105 22.50 -15.38 -10.22
N LEU A 106 21.46 -16.21 -10.33
CA LEU A 106 21.45 -17.60 -9.88
C LEU A 106 22.07 -18.52 -10.94
N THR A 107 22.71 -19.62 -10.54
CA THR A 107 23.15 -20.68 -11.46
C THR A 107 21.97 -21.37 -12.14
N ASN A 108 22.22 -22.07 -13.25
CA ASN A 108 21.17 -22.80 -13.99
C ASN A 108 20.43 -23.83 -13.11
N ASP A 109 21.09 -24.43 -12.12
CA ASP A 109 20.47 -25.37 -11.19
C ASP A 109 19.67 -24.67 -10.09
N GLU A 110 20.17 -23.56 -9.54
CA GLU A 110 19.41 -22.72 -8.61
C GLU A 110 18.14 -22.11 -9.26
N GLN A 111 18.22 -21.67 -10.52
CA GLN A 111 17.06 -21.21 -11.30
C GLN A 111 16.04 -22.34 -11.49
N ARG A 112 16.52 -23.53 -11.86
CA ARG A 112 15.71 -24.75 -12.04
C ARG A 112 15.01 -25.14 -10.74
N ASP A 113 15.72 -25.12 -9.62
CA ASP A 113 15.21 -25.55 -8.31
C ASP A 113 14.28 -24.52 -7.68
N LEU A 114 14.53 -23.23 -7.86
CA LEU A 114 13.58 -22.17 -7.50
C LEU A 114 12.30 -22.32 -8.33
N THR A 115 12.40 -22.60 -9.63
CA THR A 115 11.23 -22.82 -10.50
C THR A 115 10.39 -24.03 -10.04
N LYS A 116 10.99 -25.09 -9.50
CA LYS A 116 10.26 -26.24 -8.91
C LYS A 116 9.39 -25.85 -7.71
N THR A 117 9.73 -24.78 -6.98
CA THR A 117 8.90 -24.28 -5.86
C THR A 117 7.64 -23.55 -6.31
N GLY A 118 7.50 -23.24 -7.60
CA GLY A 118 6.40 -22.42 -8.14
C GLY A 118 6.45 -20.93 -7.78
N LEU A 119 7.47 -20.48 -7.04
CA LEU A 119 7.68 -19.08 -6.69
C LEU A 119 8.30 -18.27 -7.85
N SER A 120 8.05 -16.97 -7.85
CA SER A 120 8.70 -16.00 -8.74
C SER A 120 9.58 -15.01 -7.97
N VAL A 121 10.58 -14.41 -8.64
CA VAL A 121 11.42 -13.37 -8.02
C VAL A 121 10.74 -12.01 -8.10
N ALA A 122 10.74 -11.29 -6.98
CA ALA A 122 10.28 -9.91 -6.87
C ALA A 122 11.39 -8.95 -7.33
N GLU A 123 11.66 -8.93 -8.64
CA GLU A 123 12.77 -8.16 -9.21
C GLU A 123 12.69 -6.66 -8.83
N GLY A 124 13.70 -6.19 -8.09
CA GLY A 124 13.79 -4.82 -7.58
C GLY A 124 12.90 -4.49 -6.37
N GLY A 125 11.85 -5.27 -6.07
CA GLY A 125 10.98 -5.08 -4.91
C GLY A 125 9.58 -5.70 -5.01
N MET A 126 8.85 -5.68 -3.89
CA MET A 126 7.42 -6.02 -3.80
C MET A 126 6.69 -5.15 -2.78
N ALA A 127 5.36 -5.11 -2.82
CA ALA A 127 4.54 -4.42 -1.83
C ALA A 127 4.05 -5.40 -0.76
N ILE A 128 4.26 -5.07 0.52
CA ILE A 128 3.87 -5.86 1.70
C ILE A 128 2.91 -4.98 2.52
N VAL A 129 1.67 -5.44 2.77
CA VAL A 129 0.61 -4.64 3.43
C VAL A 129 0.50 -3.19 2.89
N GLY A 130 0.63 -3.04 1.57
CA GLY A 130 0.57 -1.75 0.86
C GLY A 130 1.81 -0.85 0.97
N VAL A 131 2.91 -1.34 1.55
CA VAL A 131 4.21 -0.63 1.67
C VAL A 131 5.20 -1.22 0.66
N PRO A 132 5.84 -0.43 -0.22
CA PRO A 132 6.86 -0.94 -1.12
C PRO A 132 8.16 -1.24 -0.38
N VAL A 133 8.66 -2.47 -0.51
CA VAL A 133 9.91 -2.97 0.09
C VAL A 133 10.82 -3.47 -1.04
N GLY A 134 12.09 -3.07 -1.01
CA GLY A 134 13.07 -3.33 -2.07
C GLY A 134 13.92 -2.09 -2.35
N THR A 135 14.48 -2.03 -3.56
CA THR A 135 15.37 -0.96 -4.04
C THR A 135 14.71 0.43 -3.98
N GLU A 136 15.53 1.49 -3.83
CA GLU A 136 15.03 2.87 -3.85
C GLU A 136 14.28 3.21 -5.15
N CYS A 137 14.74 2.66 -6.29
CA CYS A 137 14.09 2.81 -7.59
C CYS A 137 12.66 2.24 -7.59
N PHE A 138 12.48 1.02 -7.07
CA PHE A 138 11.16 0.41 -6.91
C PHE A 138 10.27 1.24 -5.98
N GLN A 139 10.78 1.67 -4.83
CA GLN A 139 10.02 2.49 -3.88
C GLN A 139 9.58 3.84 -4.49
N ARG A 140 10.48 4.56 -5.17
CA ARG A 140 10.15 5.83 -5.87
C ARG A 140 9.09 5.62 -6.94
N SER A 141 9.24 4.58 -7.77
CA SER A 141 8.28 4.24 -8.82
C SER A 141 6.91 3.90 -8.23
N PHE A 142 6.85 3.03 -7.21
CA PHE A 142 5.61 2.65 -6.55
C PHE A 142 4.89 3.85 -5.92
N VAL A 143 5.59 4.67 -5.14
CA VAL A 143 4.99 5.83 -4.44
C VAL A 143 4.48 6.88 -5.44
N THR A 144 5.20 7.11 -6.53
CA THR A 144 4.78 8.06 -7.60
C THR A 144 3.56 7.52 -8.36
N ASN A 145 3.58 6.25 -8.77
CA ASN A 145 2.45 5.61 -9.45
C ASN A 145 1.21 5.51 -8.55
N PHE A 146 1.40 5.28 -7.24
CA PHE A 146 0.31 5.30 -6.27
C PHE A 146 -0.34 6.69 -6.20
N ALA A 147 0.44 7.77 -6.06
CA ALA A 147 -0.09 9.13 -5.98
C ALA A 147 -0.88 9.54 -7.23
N ARG A 148 -0.30 9.29 -8.43
CA ARG A 148 -0.90 9.60 -9.74
C ARG A 148 -2.10 8.73 -10.11
N GLY A 149 -2.29 7.59 -9.44
CA GLY A 149 -3.35 6.62 -9.67
C GLY A 149 -4.67 6.94 -8.93
N ASN A 150 -5.11 6.01 -8.07
CA ASN A 150 -6.41 6.08 -7.39
C ASN A 150 -6.64 7.36 -6.54
N PRO A 151 -5.67 7.88 -5.76
CA PRO A 151 -5.82 9.13 -5.02
C PRO A 151 -6.08 10.32 -5.94
N ALA A 152 -5.29 10.48 -7.01
CA ALA A 152 -5.46 11.58 -7.95
C ALA A 152 -6.81 11.51 -8.68
N GLU A 153 -7.24 10.31 -9.08
CA GLU A 153 -8.54 10.14 -9.74
C GLU A 153 -9.73 10.37 -8.78
N LEU A 154 -9.59 10.04 -7.50
CA LEU A 154 -10.57 10.41 -6.47
C LEU A 154 -10.67 11.93 -6.33
N ILE A 155 -9.53 12.62 -6.16
CA ILE A 155 -9.49 14.09 -6.01
C ILE A 155 -10.12 14.78 -7.23
N ARG A 156 -9.79 14.32 -8.44
CA ARG A 156 -10.38 14.79 -9.70
C ARG A 156 -11.91 14.66 -9.71
N ARG A 157 -12.47 13.51 -9.29
CA ARG A 157 -13.92 13.30 -9.21
C ARG A 157 -14.61 14.12 -8.13
N LEU A 158 -13.97 14.31 -6.99
CA LEU A 158 -14.51 15.16 -5.92
C LEU A 158 -14.62 16.62 -6.37
N SER A 159 -13.62 17.12 -7.11
CA SER A 159 -13.62 18.48 -7.70
C SER A 159 -14.70 18.75 -8.77
N THR A 160 -15.56 17.78 -9.07
CA THR A 160 -16.68 17.89 -10.03
C THR A 160 -18.04 17.53 -9.44
N LEU A 161 -18.17 17.44 -8.11
CA LEU A 161 -19.48 17.29 -7.47
C LEU A 161 -20.23 18.63 -7.44
N ASP A 162 -21.54 18.62 -7.70
CA ASP A 162 -22.37 19.82 -7.83
C ASP A 162 -22.51 20.64 -6.54
N ASP A 163 -22.36 20.00 -5.38
CA ASP A 163 -22.33 20.64 -4.06
C ASP A 163 -20.87 20.92 -3.63
N PRO A 164 -20.44 22.19 -3.57
CA PRO A 164 -19.08 22.55 -3.16
C PRO A 164 -18.76 22.20 -1.70
N GLN A 165 -19.76 22.20 -0.80
CA GLN A 165 -19.57 21.86 0.60
C GLN A 165 -19.36 20.36 0.78
N ALA A 166 -20.20 19.53 0.15
CA ALA A 166 -20.03 18.07 0.13
C ALA A 166 -18.72 17.68 -0.56
N SER A 167 -18.39 18.33 -1.68
CA SER A 167 -17.11 18.17 -2.38
C SER A 167 -15.90 18.42 -1.48
N TYR A 168 -15.86 19.59 -0.82
CA TYR A 168 -14.78 19.97 0.10
C TYR A 168 -14.71 19.06 1.34
N GLN A 169 -15.84 18.67 1.92
CA GLN A 169 -15.86 17.74 3.06
C GLN A 169 -15.30 16.37 2.67
N LEU A 170 -15.71 15.82 1.53
CA LEU A 170 -15.17 14.56 1.01
C LEU A 170 -13.68 14.70 0.63
N LEU A 171 -13.25 15.83 0.08
CA LEU A 171 -11.85 16.09 -0.24
C LEU A 171 -10.97 16.10 1.02
N ARG A 172 -11.44 16.76 2.10
CA ARG A 172 -10.75 16.80 3.39
C ARG A 172 -10.74 15.45 4.11
N LEU A 173 -11.84 14.69 4.06
CA LEU A 173 -11.98 13.43 4.80
C LEU A 173 -11.48 12.20 4.04
N SER A 174 -11.51 12.22 2.70
CA SER A 174 -11.18 11.07 1.84
C SER A 174 -10.05 11.31 0.84
N GLY A 175 -9.68 12.57 0.56
CA GLY A 175 -8.55 12.94 -0.30
C GLY A 175 -7.24 13.06 0.50
N VAL A 176 -7.21 14.02 1.44
CA VAL A 176 -6.05 14.32 2.32
C VAL A 176 -5.36 13.06 2.90
N PRO A 177 -6.05 12.09 3.54
CA PRO A 177 -5.35 10.99 4.20
C PRO A 177 -4.76 9.93 3.25
N ARG A 178 -4.94 10.04 1.92
CA ARG A 178 -4.59 8.96 0.97
C ARG A 178 -3.09 8.63 0.93
N LEU A 179 -2.21 9.62 1.04
CA LEU A 179 -0.77 9.36 1.11
C LEU A 179 -0.26 8.97 2.50
N PHE A 180 -1.05 9.18 3.57
CA PHE A 180 -0.54 9.13 4.94
C PHE A 180 0.03 7.76 5.34
N HIS A 181 -0.40 6.66 4.69
CA HIS A 181 0.21 5.34 4.91
C HIS A 181 1.66 5.27 4.41
N LEU A 182 1.91 5.78 3.21
CA LEU A 182 3.25 5.83 2.62
C LEU A 182 4.13 6.87 3.31
N LEU A 183 3.59 8.02 3.72
CA LEU A 183 4.32 9.02 4.52
C LEU A 183 4.76 8.49 5.89
N ARG A 184 4.05 7.51 6.46
CA ARG A 184 4.40 6.87 7.74
C ARG A 184 5.42 5.73 7.62
N THR A 185 5.65 5.19 6.42
CA THR A 185 6.40 3.94 6.22
C THR A 185 7.60 4.07 5.29
N ILE A 186 7.61 5.03 4.37
CA ILE A 186 8.66 5.24 3.36
C ILE A 186 9.41 6.55 3.61
N ALA A 187 10.72 6.55 3.40
CA ALA A 187 11.61 7.65 3.72
C ALA A 187 11.17 8.99 3.07
N PRO A 188 11.26 10.14 3.77
CA PRO A 188 10.85 11.44 3.24
C PRO A 188 11.57 11.87 1.95
N SER A 189 12.82 11.45 1.75
CA SER A 189 13.60 11.65 0.52
C SER A 189 13.01 10.92 -0.70
N ILE A 190 12.25 9.85 -0.48
CA ILE A 190 11.53 9.06 -1.49
C ILE A 190 10.12 9.64 -1.71
N THR A 191 9.42 10.00 -0.65
CA THR A 191 8.02 10.45 -0.72
C THR A 191 7.83 11.92 -1.15
N ASN A 192 8.86 12.78 -1.02
CA ASN A 192 8.77 14.23 -1.32
C ASN A 192 8.15 14.57 -2.69
N THR A 193 8.49 13.85 -3.77
CA THR A 193 7.94 14.15 -5.11
C THR A 193 6.44 13.88 -5.17
N ALA A 194 6.02 12.67 -4.75
CA ALA A 194 4.61 12.30 -4.71
C ALA A 194 3.78 13.17 -3.74
N ALA A 195 4.38 13.60 -2.63
CA ALA A 195 3.77 14.54 -1.69
C ALA A 195 3.51 15.91 -2.34
N ARG A 196 4.45 16.42 -3.17
CA ARG A 196 4.29 17.67 -3.92
C ARG A 196 3.20 17.56 -4.98
N GLU A 197 3.20 16.50 -5.78
CA GLU A 197 2.18 16.24 -6.80
C GLU A 197 0.78 16.15 -6.18
N HIS A 198 0.66 15.45 -5.05
CA HIS A 198 -0.60 15.36 -4.31
C HIS A 198 -1.04 16.71 -3.74
N ASP A 199 -0.16 17.47 -3.10
CA ASP A 199 -0.50 18.78 -2.55
C ASP A 199 -0.87 19.79 -3.64
N ASN A 200 -0.20 19.77 -4.80
CA ASN A 200 -0.56 20.59 -5.96
C ASN A 200 -1.96 20.23 -6.49
N LEU A 201 -2.24 18.93 -6.67
CA LEU A 201 -3.57 18.47 -7.09
C LEU A 201 -4.67 18.78 -6.05
N MET A 202 -4.35 18.74 -4.76
CA MET A 202 -5.27 19.14 -3.69
C MET A 202 -5.54 20.65 -3.72
N ILE A 203 -4.52 21.49 -3.97
CA ILE A 203 -4.69 22.94 -4.18
C ILE A 203 -5.54 23.23 -5.42
N TRP A 204 -5.24 22.63 -6.57
CA TRP A 204 -6.06 22.75 -7.79
C TRP A 204 -7.53 22.37 -7.54
N ALA A 205 -7.78 21.28 -6.82
CA ALA A 205 -9.13 20.84 -6.48
C ALA A 205 -9.85 21.86 -5.57
N VAL A 206 -9.18 22.39 -4.53
CA VAL A 206 -9.74 23.44 -3.67
C VAL A 206 -10.03 24.72 -4.46
N SER A 207 -9.11 25.18 -5.31
CA SER A 207 -9.32 26.34 -6.20
C SER A 207 -10.56 26.16 -7.06
N LYS A 208 -10.71 24.99 -7.68
CA LYS A 208 -11.86 24.64 -8.53
C LYS A 208 -13.18 24.61 -7.75
N ILE A 209 -13.19 24.04 -6.54
CA ILE A 209 -14.37 23.97 -5.67
C ILE A 209 -14.80 25.37 -5.19
N VAL A 210 -13.85 26.20 -4.77
CA VAL A 210 -14.11 27.55 -4.24
C VAL A 210 -14.60 28.50 -5.34
N LEU A 211 -14.03 28.43 -6.54
CA LEU A 211 -14.41 29.31 -7.66
C LEU A 211 -15.60 28.77 -8.46
N GLY A 212 -15.88 27.47 -8.41
CA GLY A 212 -17.04 26.84 -9.05
C GLY A 212 -17.20 27.24 -10.52
N LYS A 213 -18.32 27.91 -10.85
CA LYS A 213 -18.61 28.37 -12.22
C LYS A 213 -17.61 29.41 -12.75
N MET A 214 -16.90 30.14 -11.87
CA MET A 214 -15.87 31.11 -12.28
C MET A 214 -14.53 30.45 -12.64
N ALA A 215 -14.31 29.18 -12.28
CA ALA A 215 -13.04 28.47 -12.52
C ALA A 215 -12.64 28.51 -14.01
N ASN A 216 -13.59 28.27 -14.91
CA ASN A 216 -13.37 28.34 -16.37
C ASN A 216 -12.99 29.76 -16.83
N THR A 217 -13.55 30.81 -16.20
CA THR A 217 -13.29 32.21 -16.56
C THR A 217 -11.92 32.70 -16.11
N VAL A 218 -11.39 32.16 -15.01
CA VAL A 218 -10.03 32.47 -14.52
C VAL A 218 -8.96 31.51 -15.05
N GLY A 219 -9.32 30.61 -15.97
CA GLY A 219 -8.37 29.70 -16.62
C GLY A 219 -7.89 28.52 -15.76
N ILE A 220 -8.66 28.09 -14.76
CA ILE A 220 -8.36 26.85 -14.02
C ILE A 220 -8.52 25.65 -14.96
N PRO A 221 -7.49 24.79 -15.11
CA PRO A 221 -7.55 23.62 -15.98
C PRO A 221 -8.69 22.67 -15.62
N THR A 222 -9.34 22.14 -16.65
CA THR A 222 -10.41 21.13 -16.54
C THR A 222 -9.87 19.79 -16.01
N VAL A 223 -10.76 18.86 -15.66
CA VAL A 223 -10.32 17.53 -15.19
C VAL A 223 -9.63 16.78 -16.33
N GLU A 224 -10.13 16.98 -17.53
CA GLU A 224 -9.71 16.39 -18.79
C GLU A 224 -8.29 16.88 -19.14
N GLU A 225 -8.04 18.18 -18.97
CA GLU A 225 -6.70 18.76 -19.10
C GLU A 225 -5.70 18.26 -18.06
N VAL A 226 -6.10 18.13 -16.79
CA VAL A 226 -5.22 17.61 -15.71
C VAL A 226 -5.02 16.08 -15.83
N ARG A 227 -5.94 15.36 -16.47
CA ARG A 227 -5.72 13.96 -16.90
C ARG A 227 -4.74 13.88 -18.08
N ALA A 228 -4.81 14.81 -19.04
CA ALA A 228 -3.95 14.83 -20.23
C ALA A 228 -2.52 15.34 -19.93
N ASN A 229 -2.36 16.36 -19.07
CA ASN A 229 -1.09 16.73 -18.47
C ASN A 229 -1.27 17.03 -16.96
N PRO A 230 -0.79 16.14 -16.07
CA PRO A 230 -0.82 16.36 -14.61
C PRO A 230 -0.14 17.65 -14.15
N GLU A 231 0.87 18.16 -14.85
CA GLU A 231 1.59 19.40 -14.51
C GLU A 231 0.66 20.63 -14.53
N LYS A 232 -0.47 20.57 -15.27
CA LYS A 232 -1.50 21.62 -15.21
C LYS A 232 -2.13 21.79 -13.83
N SER A 233 -1.99 20.82 -12.92
CA SER A 233 -2.40 20.99 -11.51
C SER A 233 -1.41 21.81 -10.66
N GLU A 234 -0.24 22.15 -11.18
CA GLU A 234 0.76 22.98 -10.47
C GLU A 234 0.56 24.49 -10.69
N VAL A 235 -0.33 24.89 -11.60
CA VAL A 235 -0.68 26.30 -11.81
C VAL A 235 -1.40 26.81 -10.56
N ASP A 236 -0.76 27.71 -9.80
CA ASP A 236 -1.35 28.26 -8.60
C ASP A 236 -2.25 29.46 -8.91
N PHE A 237 -3.47 29.39 -8.39
CA PHE A 237 -4.51 30.42 -8.52
C PHE A 237 -4.73 31.16 -7.20
N PHE A 238 -4.10 30.70 -6.12
CA PHE A 238 -4.06 31.40 -4.84
C PHE A 238 -2.79 32.25 -4.74
N LYS A 239 -2.86 33.32 -3.93
CA LYS A 239 -1.66 33.97 -3.41
C LYS A 239 -1.06 33.09 -2.31
N ASP A 240 0.24 33.20 -2.06
CA ASP A 240 0.96 32.41 -1.05
C ASP A 240 0.25 32.36 0.32
N SER A 241 -0.32 33.49 0.75
CA SER A 241 -1.09 33.59 2.01
C SER A 241 -2.38 32.79 2.01
N ALA A 242 -3.10 32.73 0.88
CA ALA A 242 -4.28 31.91 0.72
C ALA A 242 -3.90 30.42 0.62
N ARG A 243 -2.81 30.08 -0.10
CA ARG A 243 -2.30 28.70 -0.14
C ARG A 243 -1.90 28.21 1.26
N ALA A 244 -1.22 29.05 2.05
CA ALA A 244 -0.91 28.77 3.45
C ALA A 244 -2.20 28.53 4.28
N GLN A 245 -3.24 29.37 4.11
CA GLN A 245 -4.51 29.21 4.79
C GLN A 245 -5.25 27.91 4.42
N VAL A 246 -5.15 27.43 3.17
CA VAL A 246 -5.71 26.13 2.77
C VAL A 246 -5.10 24.98 3.60
N HIS A 247 -3.79 25.03 3.84
CA HIS A 247 -3.06 24.00 4.60
C HIS A 247 -3.15 24.13 6.12
N LEU A 248 -3.52 25.30 6.67
CA LEU A 248 -3.67 25.50 8.11
C LEU A 248 -4.82 24.65 8.70
N PRO A 249 -4.70 24.17 9.96
CA PRO A 249 -5.81 23.52 10.67
C PRO A 249 -7.05 24.40 10.80
N ILE A 250 -8.24 23.78 10.84
CA ILE A 250 -9.53 24.52 10.98
C ILE A 250 -9.57 25.32 12.28
N ARG A 251 -9.01 24.79 13.38
CA ARG A 251 -8.88 25.48 14.68
C ARG A 251 -7.99 26.74 14.64
N GLU A 252 -7.18 26.88 13.59
CA GLU A 252 -6.24 27.99 13.34
C GLU A 252 -6.74 28.89 12.18
N GLY A 253 -8.01 28.76 11.78
CA GLY A 253 -8.62 29.59 10.73
C GLY A 253 -8.34 29.13 9.30
N GLY A 254 -7.78 27.93 9.12
CA GLY A 254 -7.52 27.33 7.81
C GLY A 254 -8.59 26.36 7.32
N LEU A 255 -8.34 25.71 6.18
CA LEU A 255 -9.27 24.74 5.57
C LEU A 255 -8.98 23.27 5.97
N GLY A 256 -7.92 23.02 6.74
CA GLY A 256 -7.55 21.66 7.19
C GLY A 256 -7.18 20.72 6.05
N ILE A 257 -6.75 21.23 4.91
CA ILE A 257 -6.22 20.44 3.79
C ILE A 257 -4.73 20.22 4.05
N THR A 258 -4.43 19.40 5.05
CA THR A 258 -3.08 19.19 5.59
C THR A 258 -2.09 18.81 4.49
N SER A 259 -1.07 19.64 4.29
CA SER A 259 -0.01 19.40 3.30
C SER A 259 0.78 18.13 3.63
N SER A 260 0.81 17.20 2.67
CA SER A 260 1.68 16.02 2.67
C SER A 260 3.16 16.42 2.69
N VAL A 261 3.54 17.48 1.98
CA VAL A 261 4.92 18.00 1.93
C VAL A 261 5.39 18.48 3.29
N LEU A 262 4.53 19.15 4.06
CA LEU A 262 4.87 19.65 5.41
C LEU A 262 4.93 18.52 6.45
N ILE A 263 4.01 17.54 6.42
CA ILE A 263 3.96 16.49 7.45
C ILE A 263 4.86 15.27 7.19
N ARG A 264 5.44 15.09 6.00
CA ARG A 264 6.16 13.85 5.64
C ARG A 264 7.24 13.43 6.66
N GLU A 265 7.99 14.40 7.19
CA GLU A 265 9.11 14.13 8.11
C GLU A 265 8.57 13.63 9.47
N SER A 266 7.57 14.33 10.03
CA SER A 266 6.96 13.96 11.31
C SER A 266 6.09 12.71 11.21
N ALA A 267 5.42 12.49 10.07
CA ALA A 267 4.68 11.26 9.78
C ALA A 267 5.62 10.04 9.75
N PHE A 268 6.77 10.15 9.07
CA PHE A 268 7.75 9.06 9.02
C PHE A 268 8.35 8.78 10.41
N VAL A 269 8.82 9.82 11.12
CA VAL A 269 9.40 9.67 12.46
C VAL A 269 8.38 9.09 13.45
N ALA A 270 7.12 9.53 13.42
CA ALA A 270 6.06 8.94 14.25
C ALA A 270 5.77 7.48 13.89
N GLY A 271 5.82 7.11 12.61
CA GLY A 271 5.69 5.72 12.15
C GLY A 271 6.80 4.83 12.70
N GLN A 272 8.06 5.27 12.63
CA GLN A 272 9.21 4.54 13.18
C GLN A 272 9.17 4.46 14.71
N ALA A 273 8.78 5.54 15.40
CA ALA A 273 8.70 5.57 16.86
C ALA A 273 7.73 4.52 17.45
N LEU A 274 6.64 4.19 16.74
CA LEU A 274 5.67 3.16 17.14
C LEU A 274 6.22 1.72 17.12
N VAL A 275 7.32 1.48 16.40
CA VAL A 275 7.97 0.15 16.27
C VAL A 275 9.37 0.10 16.89
N PHE A 276 9.96 1.24 17.27
CA PHE A 276 11.34 1.35 17.72
C PHE A 276 11.69 0.39 18.87
N SER A 277 10.81 0.27 19.87
CA SER A 277 10.98 -0.65 21.01
C SER A 277 10.93 -2.14 20.64
N LYS A 278 10.37 -2.49 19.48
CA LYS A 278 10.40 -3.87 18.94
C LYS A 278 11.65 -4.13 18.11
N ILE A 279 12.25 -3.09 17.54
CA ILE A 279 13.51 -3.17 16.79
C ILE A 279 14.69 -3.25 17.76
N SER A 280 14.64 -2.56 18.90
CA SER A 280 15.66 -2.59 19.96
C SER A 280 15.50 -3.77 20.94
N SER A 281 15.02 -4.92 20.49
CA SER A 281 14.80 -6.13 21.31
C SER A 281 15.07 -7.46 20.58
N ASP A 282 15.60 -7.38 19.35
CA ASP A 282 16.37 -8.42 18.67
C ASP A 282 17.87 -8.06 18.76
#